data_AF-A0A523J006-F1
#
_entry.id   AF-A0A523J006-F1
#
_cell.length_a   1.000
_cell.length_b   1.000
_cell.length_c   1.000
_cell.angle_alpha   90.00
_cell.angle_beta   90.00
_cell.angle_gamma   90.00
#
_symmetry.space_group_name_H-M   'P 1'
#
loop_
_entity.id
_entity.type
_entity.pdbx_description
1 polymer ?
#
loop_
_entity_poly.entity_id
_entity_poly.type
_entity_poly.pdbx_seq_one_letter_code
_entity_poly.pdbx_strand_id
1 'polypeptide(L)'
;MRKPQLFLGVLICMLCGPRLAQAELLGVSWSGELWSVDEDTADAELVGLLDGIDLNAFAVDAAGRVFTVDGAGRLMAIDPDSGEVESTVELDLGEVEVSVRALAISPDGLLYGVNWVRATGSRLFVIDPDTGVGAEIGQLDAYFTQSLDFSPDGTLYGWGRDRGLYTVDTRTAEISDVNPIAIGPFLQSIAFTPGGGLFGIRTDRGAEGLVEEIYEIDPTTGAATPHTLGPRLDLRGLVYIP
;
A
#
# COMPACT_ATOMS: atom_id res chain seq x y z
N MET A 1 9.96 -11.50 64.52
CA MET A 1 8.67 -11.23 63.87
C MET A 1 8.90 -10.25 62.71
N ARG A 2 9.05 -10.77 61.48
CA ARG A 2 9.08 -9.96 60.24
C ARG A 2 7.79 -10.29 59.47
N LYS A 3 6.98 -9.28 59.17
CA LYS A 3 5.77 -9.42 58.35
C LYS A 3 6.16 -9.61 56.88
N PRO A 4 5.48 -10.48 56.11
CA PRO A 4 5.69 -10.57 54.67
C PRO A 4 5.03 -9.38 53.96
N GLN A 5 5.73 -8.80 52.99
CA GLN A 5 5.20 -7.80 52.06
C GLN A 5 4.42 -8.53 50.96
N LEU A 6 3.15 -8.17 50.77
CA LEU A 6 2.39 -8.56 49.59
C LEU A 6 2.88 -7.72 48.40
N PHE A 7 3.39 -8.38 47.35
CA PHE A 7 3.49 -7.78 46.02
C PHE A 7 2.12 -7.86 45.35
N LEU A 8 1.53 -6.70 45.11
CA LEU A 8 0.34 -6.55 44.28
C LEU A 8 0.81 -6.62 42.81
N GLY A 9 0.70 -7.80 42.20
CA GLY A 9 0.89 -7.96 40.76
C GLY A 9 -0.29 -7.32 40.02
N VAL A 10 -0.01 -6.29 39.22
CA VAL A 10 -0.99 -5.74 38.27
C VAL A 10 -1.10 -6.74 37.13
N LEU A 11 -2.24 -7.44 37.07
CA LEU A 11 -2.62 -8.25 35.93
C LEU A 11 -3.21 -7.32 34.87
N ILE A 12 -2.43 -6.98 33.84
CA ILE A 12 -2.98 -6.35 32.64
C ILE A 12 -3.65 -7.47 31.83
N CYS A 13 -4.95 -7.64 32.01
CA CYS A 13 -5.75 -8.43 31.08
C CYS A 13 -5.89 -7.62 29.78
N MET A 14 -5.15 -7.98 28.74
CA MET A 14 -5.56 -7.67 27.37
C MET A 14 -6.80 -8.50 27.07
N LEU A 15 -7.97 -7.87 27.13
CA LEU A 15 -9.18 -8.44 26.58
C LEU A 15 -9.12 -8.24 25.06
N CYS A 16 -8.51 -9.18 24.35
CA CYS A 16 -8.73 -9.31 22.92
C CYS A 16 -10.15 -9.88 22.75
N GLY A 17 -11.13 -8.99 22.56
CA GLY A 17 -12.45 -9.39 22.12
C GLY A 17 -12.37 -9.96 20.71
N PRO A 18 -13.27 -10.85 20.29
CA PRO A 18 -13.28 -11.31 18.92
C PRO A 18 -13.56 -10.11 18.00
N ARG A 19 -12.56 -9.69 17.20
CA ARG A 19 -12.79 -8.82 16.05
C ARG A 19 -13.75 -9.59 15.12
N LEU A 20 -14.90 -8.98 14.81
CA LEU A 20 -15.70 -9.45 13.69
C LEU A 20 -14.84 -9.25 12.43
N ALA A 21 -14.94 -10.16 11.46
CA ALA A 21 -14.20 -10.14 10.20
C ALA A 21 -14.61 -8.93 9.33
N GLN A 22 -14.21 -7.74 9.74
CA GLN A 22 -14.15 -6.55 8.91
C GLN A 22 -12.76 -6.57 8.26
N ALA A 23 -12.72 -6.32 6.96
CA ALA A 23 -11.45 -6.16 6.25
C ALA A 23 -10.63 -5.07 6.95
N GLU A 24 -9.40 -5.39 7.32
CA GLU A 24 -8.52 -4.50 8.07
C GLU A 24 -7.63 -3.76 7.08
N LEU A 25 -7.67 -2.42 7.11
CA LEU A 25 -6.78 -1.60 6.31
C LEU A 25 -5.39 -1.62 6.97
N LEU A 26 -4.41 -2.17 6.25
CA LEU A 26 -3.00 -2.10 6.62
C LEU A 26 -2.29 -1.02 5.83
N GLY A 27 -1.37 -0.33 6.51
CA GLY A 27 -0.51 0.68 5.91
C GLY A 27 0.94 0.53 6.33
N VAL A 28 1.85 0.94 5.45
CA VAL A 28 3.28 1.01 5.75
C VAL A 28 3.78 2.43 5.70
N SER A 29 4.52 2.82 6.72
CA SER A 29 5.23 4.09 6.72
C SER A 29 6.50 4.01 5.86
N TRP A 30 7.00 5.17 5.46
CA TRP A 30 8.32 5.27 4.84
C TRP A 30 9.46 4.66 5.67
N SER A 31 9.32 4.62 7.00
CA SER A 31 10.40 4.23 7.91
C SER A 31 10.38 2.76 8.32
N GLY A 32 9.47 1.95 7.77
CA GLY A 32 9.42 0.51 8.06
C GLY A 32 8.37 0.09 9.09
N GLU A 33 7.48 0.98 9.52
CA GLU A 33 6.44 0.61 10.48
C GLU A 33 5.19 0.10 9.75
N LEU A 34 4.72 -1.09 10.12
CA LEU A 34 3.46 -1.68 9.67
C LEU A 34 2.35 -1.32 10.65
N TRP A 35 1.26 -0.74 10.13
CA TRP A 35 0.14 -0.24 10.91
C TRP A 35 -1.18 -0.86 10.47
N SER A 36 -2.01 -1.19 11.44
CA SER A 36 -3.45 -1.31 11.26
C SER A 36 -4.07 0.07 11.38
N VAL A 37 -5.00 0.42 10.49
CA VAL A 37 -5.66 1.73 10.43
C VAL A 37 -7.16 1.53 10.29
N ASP A 38 -7.94 2.22 11.11
CA ASP A 38 -9.39 2.39 10.89
C ASP A 38 -9.59 3.56 9.93
N GLU A 39 -10.18 3.32 8.76
CA GLU A 39 -10.34 4.36 7.74
C GLU A 39 -11.32 5.47 8.15
N ASP A 40 -12.29 5.17 9.00
CA ASP A 40 -13.35 6.09 9.41
C ASP A 40 -12.88 7.00 10.54
N THR A 41 -12.13 6.46 11.51
CA THR A 41 -11.64 7.22 12.67
C THR A 41 -10.19 7.68 12.55
N ALA A 42 -9.43 7.07 11.64
CA ALA A 42 -7.96 7.16 11.54
C ALA A 42 -7.22 6.73 12.81
N ASP A 43 -7.87 5.94 13.67
CA ASP A 43 -7.16 5.26 14.76
C ASP A 43 -6.18 4.25 14.15
N ALA A 44 -4.95 4.20 14.67
CA ALA A 44 -3.92 3.32 14.17
C ALA A 44 -3.22 2.55 15.28
N GLU A 45 -2.93 1.29 15.02
CA GLU A 45 -2.21 0.38 15.92
C GLU A 45 -0.96 -0.17 15.23
N LEU A 46 0.18 -0.11 15.91
CA LEU A 46 1.43 -0.65 15.39
C LEU A 46 1.35 -2.18 15.42
N VAL A 47 1.48 -2.80 14.25
CA VAL A 47 1.51 -4.26 14.10
C VAL A 47 2.95 -4.76 14.24
N GLY A 48 3.89 -4.13 13.52
CA GLY A 48 5.26 -4.61 13.44
C GLY A 48 6.25 -3.60 12.87
N LEU A 49 7.53 -3.97 12.94
CA LEU A 49 8.65 -3.21 12.37
C LEU A 49 9.36 -4.07 11.34
N LEU A 50 9.51 -3.53 10.13
CA LEU A 50 10.19 -4.15 9.01
C LEU A 50 11.64 -3.65 8.98
N ASP A 51 12.59 -4.55 8.70
CA ASP A 51 14.03 -4.22 8.60
C ASP A 51 14.39 -3.50 7.27
N GLY A 52 13.49 -2.65 6.77
CA GLY A 52 13.61 -1.89 5.52
C GLY A 52 13.21 -0.43 5.69
N ILE A 53 13.83 0.45 4.91
CA ILE A 53 13.51 1.89 4.83
C ILE A 53 13.15 2.24 3.39
N ASP A 54 12.44 3.35 3.21
CA ASP A 54 11.96 3.84 1.91
C ASP A 54 10.91 2.91 1.27
N LEU A 55 10.04 2.32 2.10
CA LEU A 55 8.91 1.50 1.64
C LEU A 55 7.85 2.39 0.98
N ASN A 56 7.40 2.00 -0.22
CA ASN A 56 6.44 2.81 -0.99
C ASN A 56 5.12 2.09 -1.30
N ALA A 57 5.08 0.76 -1.25
CA ALA A 57 3.97 0.01 -1.83
C ALA A 57 3.57 -1.18 -0.98
N PHE A 58 2.29 -1.53 -1.04
CA PHE A 58 1.78 -2.82 -0.60
C PHE A 58 1.00 -3.50 -1.71
N ALA A 59 1.00 -4.83 -1.69
CA ALA A 59 0.05 -5.68 -2.38
C ALA A 59 -0.32 -6.84 -1.47
N VAL A 60 -1.53 -7.37 -1.59
CA VAL A 60 -2.01 -8.49 -0.76
C VAL A 60 -2.48 -9.64 -1.66
N ASP A 61 -2.08 -10.86 -1.33
CA ASP A 61 -2.57 -12.05 -2.05
C ASP A 61 -3.88 -12.58 -1.44
N ALA A 62 -4.51 -13.53 -2.13
CA ALA A 62 -5.77 -14.13 -1.68
C ALA A 62 -5.64 -14.94 -0.36
N ALA A 63 -4.42 -15.22 0.10
CA ALA A 63 -4.15 -15.84 1.40
C ALA A 63 -3.94 -14.81 2.51
N GLY A 64 -4.00 -13.51 2.19
CA GLY A 64 -3.80 -12.40 3.13
C GLY A 64 -2.35 -11.99 3.30
N ARG A 65 -1.39 -12.62 2.61
CA ARG A 65 0.02 -12.28 2.73
C ARG A 65 0.30 -10.96 2.03
N VAL A 66 1.07 -10.10 2.69
CA VAL A 66 1.38 -8.74 2.22
C VAL A 66 2.77 -8.70 1.60
N PHE A 67 2.90 -8.03 0.46
CA PHE A 67 4.15 -7.82 -0.25
C PHE A 67 4.54 -6.36 -0.25
N THR A 68 5.82 -6.06 -0.04
CA THR A 68 6.37 -4.71 -0.13
C THR A 68 7.78 -4.70 -0.71
N VAL A 69 8.25 -3.54 -1.16
CA VAL A 69 9.60 -3.35 -1.68
C VAL A 69 10.24 -2.15 -1.00
N ASP A 70 11.47 -2.33 -0.53
CA ASP A 70 12.26 -1.26 0.10
C ASP A 70 13.15 -0.49 -0.89
N GLY A 71 13.80 0.57 -0.40
CA GLY A 71 14.70 1.38 -1.22
C GLY A 71 15.94 0.67 -1.74
N ALA A 72 16.26 -0.52 -1.23
CA ALA A 72 17.35 -1.37 -1.73
C ALA A 72 16.89 -2.30 -2.86
N GLY A 73 15.59 -2.37 -3.15
CA GLY A 73 15.03 -3.27 -4.15
C GLY A 73 14.73 -4.66 -3.61
N ARG A 74 14.61 -4.82 -2.29
CA ARG A 74 14.24 -6.09 -1.66
C ARG A 74 12.72 -6.25 -1.64
N LEU A 75 12.19 -7.24 -2.35
CA LEU A 75 10.80 -7.66 -2.24
C LEU A 75 10.66 -8.57 -1.01
N MET A 76 9.76 -8.17 -0.10
CA MET A 76 9.50 -8.86 1.16
C MET A 76 8.05 -9.34 1.17
N ALA A 77 7.85 -10.59 1.59
CA ALA A 77 6.52 -11.12 1.93
C ALA A 77 6.38 -11.13 3.45
N ILE A 78 5.23 -10.65 3.94
CA ILE A 78 4.99 -10.29 5.34
C ILE A 78 3.69 -10.95 5.80
N ASP A 79 3.75 -11.56 6.98
CA ASP A 79 2.57 -11.95 7.74
C ASP A 79 1.87 -10.67 8.26
N PRO A 80 0.64 -10.38 7.83
CA PRO A 80 -0.08 -9.17 8.21
C PRO A 80 -0.43 -9.09 9.71
N ASP A 81 -0.53 -10.24 10.40
CA ASP A 81 -0.97 -10.28 11.80
C ASP A 81 0.20 -10.02 12.76
N SER A 82 1.39 -10.47 12.38
CA SER A 82 2.59 -10.41 13.23
C SER A 82 3.62 -9.39 12.76
N GLY A 83 3.57 -8.97 11.49
CA GLY A 83 4.61 -8.21 10.83
C GLY A 83 5.89 -9.01 10.56
N GLU A 84 5.88 -10.34 10.74
CA GLU A 84 7.03 -11.19 10.45
C GLU A 84 7.31 -11.22 8.95
N VAL A 85 8.58 -10.99 8.58
CA VAL A 85 9.03 -11.16 7.18
C VAL A 85 9.26 -12.64 6.92
N GLU A 86 8.37 -13.25 6.15
CA GLU A 86 8.40 -14.68 5.82
C GLU A 86 9.47 -15.00 4.77
N SER A 87 9.68 -14.08 3.82
CA SER A 87 10.68 -14.24 2.77
C SER A 87 11.15 -12.89 2.22
N THR A 88 12.40 -12.85 1.76
CA THR A 88 13.00 -11.69 1.10
C THR A 88 13.75 -12.13 -0.14
N VAL A 89 13.50 -11.47 -1.26
CA VAL A 89 14.21 -11.67 -2.53
C VAL A 89 14.66 -10.32 -3.10
N GLU A 90 15.79 -10.31 -3.81
CA GLU A 90 16.26 -9.12 -4.53
C GLU A 90 15.51 -9.01 -5.86
N LEU A 91 15.01 -7.82 -6.19
CA LEU A 91 14.37 -7.59 -7.47
C LEU A 91 15.40 -7.53 -8.61
N ASP A 92 15.12 -8.27 -9.68
CA ASP A 92 15.81 -8.17 -10.96
C ASP A 92 14.80 -7.71 -12.02
N LEU A 93 14.81 -6.40 -12.30
CA LEU A 93 13.99 -5.77 -13.34
C LEU A 93 14.80 -5.54 -14.64
N GLY A 94 15.92 -6.26 -14.81
CA GLY A 94 16.86 -6.10 -15.91
C GLY A 94 17.84 -4.94 -15.71
N GLU A 95 18.27 -4.28 -16.79
CA GLU A 95 19.26 -3.18 -16.75
C GLU A 95 18.70 -1.84 -16.25
N VAL A 96 17.63 -1.87 -15.44
CA VAL A 96 16.89 -0.70 -14.98
C VAL A 96 17.17 -0.49 -13.49
N GLU A 97 17.38 0.76 -13.11
CA GLU A 97 17.40 1.14 -11.69
C GLU A 97 16.08 0.76 -11.00
N VAL A 98 16.16 0.08 -9.85
CA VAL A 98 15.00 -0.33 -9.07
C VAL A 98 14.55 0.82 -8.17
N SER A 99 13.35 1.31 -8.43
CA SER A 99 12.59 2.27 -7.62
C SER A 99 11.11 1.96 -7.77
N VAL A 100 10.68 0.89 -7.11
CA VAL A 100 9.28 0.45 -7.10
C VAL A 100 8.45 1.46 -6.31
N ARG A 101 7.39 1.96 -6.92
CA ARG A 101 6.45 2.92 -6.32
C ARG A 101 5.11 2.30 -5.98
N ALA A 102 4.69 1.31 -6.74
CA ALA A 102 3.40 0.65 -6.55
C ALA A 102 3.55 -0.86 -6.75
N LEU A 103 2.72 -1.62 -6.05
CA LEU A 103 2.53 -3.05 -6.23
C LEU A 103 1.02 -3.32 -6.22
N ALA A 104 0.58 -4.36 -6.92
CA ALA A 104 -0.77 -4.88 -6.82
C ALA A 104 -0.78 -6.36 -7.21
N ILE A 105 -1.57 -7.19 -6.54
CA ILE A 105 -1.76 -8.59 -6.93
C ILE A 105 -3.13 -8.74 -7.57
N SER A 106 -3.15 -9.33 -8.76
CA SER A 106 -4.39 -9.59 -9.47
C SER A 106 -5.18 -10.75 -8.83
N PRO A 107 -6.49 -10.88 -9.12
CA PRO A 107 -7.29 -11.99 -8.62
C PRO A 107 -6.80 -13.40 -9.03
N ASP A 108 -6.00 -13.51 -10.09
CA ASP A 108 -5.34 -14.75 -10.52
C ASP A 108 -3.94 -14.96 -9.89
N GLY A 109 -3.52 -14.07 -8.99
CA GLY A 109 -2.31 -14.21 -8.16
C GLY A 109 -1.03 -13.71 -8.81
N LEU A 110 -1.10 -12.89 -9.86
CA LEU A 110 0.08 -12.27 -10.47
C LEU A 110 0.43 -10.97 -9.75
N LEU A 111 1.69 -10.83 -9.33
CA LEU A 111 2.21 -9.60 -8.75
C LEU A 111 2.60 -8.63 -9.86
N TYR A 112 1.99 -7.45 -9.87
CA TYR A 112 2.35 -6.33 -10.71
C TYR A 112 3.09 -5.29 -9.90
N GLY A 113 4.02 -4.58 -10.54
CA GLY A 113 4.73 -3.47 -9.94
C GLY A 113 4.96 -2.32 -10.91
N VAL A 114 4.94 -1.10 -10.38
CA VAL A 114 5.39 0.09 -11.12
C VAL A 114 6.76 0.48 -10.65
N ASN A 115 7.72 0.41 -11.56
CA ASN A 115 9.05 0.98 -11.38
C ASN A 115 9.07 2.40 -11.93
N TRP A 116 9.48 3.40 -11.13
CA TRP A 116 9.58 4.78 -11.59
C TRP A 116 11.02 5.28 -11.54
N VAL A 117 11.58 5.57 -12.71
CA VAL A 117 12.89 6.21 -12.83
C VAL A 117 12.70 7.52 -13.58
N ARG A 118 13.25 8.62 -13.06
CA ARG A 118 13.04 9.97 -13.62
C ARG A 118 13.33 10.06 -15.13
N ALA A 119 14.33 9.31 -15.62
CA ALA A 119 14.73 9.34 -17.03
C ALA A 119 13.77 8.59 -17.97
N THR A 120 13.07 7.57 -17.49
CA THR A 120 12.25 6.66 -18.31
C THR A 120 10.77 6.64 -17.94
N GLY A 121 10.38 7.31 -16.84
CA GLY A 121 9.00 7.37 -16.37
C GLY A 121 8.57 6.13 -15.61
N SER A 122 7.24 5.96 -15.48
CA SER A 122 6.62 4.79 -14.85
C SER A 122 6.55 3.63 -15.84
N ARG A 123 7.00 2.45 -15.43
CA ARG A 123 6.99 1.23 -16.24
C ARG A 123 6.33 0.11 -15.45
N LEU A 124 5.42 -0.62 -16.09
CA LEU A 124 4.69 -1.73 -15.50
C LEU A 124 5.46 -3.03 -15.72
N PHE A 125 5.59 -3.81 -14.65
CA PHE A 125 6.19 -5.13 -14.64
C PHE A 125 5.19 -6.13 -14.06
N VAL A 126 5.28 -7.38 -14.54
CA VAL A 126 4.84 -8.56 -13.77
C VAL A 126 6.07 -9.15 -13.09
N ILE A 127 5.97 -9.48 -11.81
CA ILE A 127 7.07 -9.89 -10.96
C ILE A 127 6.77 -11.29 -10.41
N ASP A 128 7.74 -12.19 -10.50
CA ASP A 128 7.69 -13.47 -9.79
C ASP A 128 8.11 -13.23 -8.32
N PRO A 129 7.21 -13.39 -7.34
CA PRO A 129 7.51 -13.07 -5.95
C PRO A 129 8.49 -14.03 -5.28
N ASP A 130 8.65 -15.25 -5.82
CA ASP A 130 9.55 -16.27 -5.25
C ASP A 130 11.00 -16.07 -5.71
N THR A 131 11.19 -15.42 -6.86
CA THR A 131 12.52 -15.22 -7.47
C THR A 131 12.94 -13.76 -7.57
N GLY A 132 11.99 -12.81 -7.47
CA GLY A 132 12.20 -11.38 -7.68
C GLY A 132 12.37 -10.97 -9.14
N VAL A 133 12.30 -11.91 -10.09
CA VAL A 133 12.49 -11.64 -11.52
C VAL A 133 11.25 -10.93 -12.09
N GLY A 134 11.46 -9.76 -12.66
CA GLY A 134 10.43 -8.98 -13.34
C GLY A 134 10.48 -9.10 -14.86
N ALA A 135 9.32 -9.22 -15.49
CA ALA A 135 9.16 -9.04 -16.93
C ALA A 135 8.40 -7.73 -17.18
N GLU A 136 8.99 -6.84 -17.96
CA GLU A 136 8.34 -5.59 -18.34
C GLU A 136 7.16 -5.84 -19.29
N ILE A 137 6.04 -5.20 -18.99
CA ILE A 137 4.87 -5.17 -19.86
C ILE A 137 4.93 -3.94 -20.77
N GLY A 138 5.24 -2.77 -20.21
CA GLY A 138 5.39 -1.54 -20.98
C GLY A 138 5.49 -0.28 -20.14
N GLN A 139 5.61 0.85 -20.82
CA GLN A 139 5.63 2.18 -20.20
C GLN A 139 4.20 2.69 -20.00
N LEU A 140 3.90 3.20 -18.81
CA LEU A 140 2.63 3.89 -18.51
C LEU A 140 2.73 5.35 -18.96
N ASP A 141 1.74 5.85 -19.69
CA ASP A 141 1.64 7.27 -20.08
C ASP A 141 1.09 8.16 -18.93
N ALA A 142 1.62 7.93 -17.72
CA ALA A 142 1.31 8.66 -16.51
C ALA A 142 2.63 9.06 -15.81
N TYR A 143 2.73 10.33 -15.44
CA TYR A 143 3.87 10.84 -14.71
C TYR A 143 3.77 10.48 -13.23
N PHE A 144 4.78 9.76 -12.75
CA PHE A 144 4.98 9.46 -11.34
C PHE A 144 3.76 8.78 -10.72
N THR A 145 3.48 7.58 -11.24
CA THR A 145 2.49 6.66 -10.68
C THR A 145 2.94 6.20 -9.30
N GLN A 146 2.12 6.50 -8.31
CA GLN A 146 2.41 6.22 -6.90
C GLN A 146 1.70 4.97 -6.39
N SER A 147 0.61 4.57 -7.03
CA SER A 147 -0.17 3.43 -6.54
C SER A 147 -0.82 2.65 -7.66
N LEU A 148 -1.09 1.38 -7.36
CA LEU A 148 -1.84 0.43 -8.14
C LEU A 148 -2.75 -0.32 -7.17
N ASP A 149 -3.96 -0.66 -7.61
CA ASP A 149 -4.73 -1.70 -6.96
C ASP A 149 -5.76 -2.32 -7.91
N PHE A 150 -6.11 -3.58 -7.67
CA PHE A 150 -7.17 -4.26 -8.42
C PHE A 150 -8.52 -4.03 -7.74
N SER A 151 -9.51 -3.58 -8.50
CA SER A 151 -10.90 -3.65 -8.07
C SER A 151 -11.36 -5.10 -7.93
N PRO A 152 -12.42 -5.38 -7.15
CA PRO A 152 -12.96 -6.74 -7.00
C PRO A 152 -13.40 -7.42 -8.30
N ASP A 153 -13.62 -6.66 -9.38
CA ASP A 153 -13.95 -7.20 -10.70
C ASP A 153 -12.70 -7.53 -11.56
N GLY A 154 -11.50 -7.28 -11.05
CA GLY A 154 -10.22 -7.57 -11.71
C GLY A 154 -9.68 -6.46 -12.62
N THR A 155 -10.26 -5.25 -12.57
CA THR A 155 -9.70 -4.09 -13.28
C THR A 155 -8.52 -3.51 -12.49
N LEU A 156 -7.36 -3.33 -13.14
CA LEU A 156 -6.23 -2.65 -12.51
C LEU A 156 -6.43 -1.14 -12.60
N TYR A 157 -6.44 -0.48 -11.44
CA TYR A 157 -6.42 0.96 -11.32
C TYR A 157 -5.03 1.44 -10.90
N GLY A 158 -4.68 2.66 -11.31
CA GLY A 158 -3.48 3.36 -10.86
C GLY A 158 -3.77 4.80 -10.49
N TRP A 159 -2.88 5.38 -9.66
CA TRP A 159 -2.91 6.79 -9.31
C TRP A 159 -1.62 7.50 -9.74
N GLY A 160 -1.74 8.45 -10.67
CA GLY A 160 -0.62 9.21 -11.22
C GLY A 160 -0.68 10.68 -10.82
N ARG A 161 0.47 11.31 -10.59
CA ARG A 161 0.53 12.71 -10.14
C ARG A 161 -0.07 13.70 -11.16
N ASP A 162 -0.09 13.35 -12.44
CA ASP A 162 -0.59 14.19 -13.54
C ASP A 162 -1.90 13.67 -14.18
N ARG A 163 -2.46 12.58 -13.64
CA ARG A 163 -3.70 11.94 -14.14
C ARG A 163 -4.77 11.80 -13.07
N GLY A 164 -4.40 11.66 -11.80
CA GLY A 164 -5.31 11.14 -10.79
C GLY A 164 -5.55 9.66 -11.04
N LEU A 165 -6.82 9.24 -10.98
CA LEU A 165 -7.23 7.86 -11.19
C LEU A 165 -7.27 7.49 -12.68
N TYR A 166 -6.70 6.34 -13.03
CA TYR A 166 -6.79 5.76 -14.37
C TYR A 166 -6.86 4.23 -14.29
N THR A 167 -7.36 3.56 -15.34
CA THR A 167 -7.28 2.10 -15.47
C THR A 167 -6.10 1.70 -16.34
N VAL A 168 -5.62 0.47 -16.18
CA VAL A 168 -4.44 -0.07 -16.87
C VAL A 168 -4.76 -1.40 -17.54
N ASP A 169 -4.45 -1.52 -18.83
CA ASP A 169 -4.42 -2.81 -19.51
C ASP A 169 -3.15 -3.57 -19.11
N THR A 170 -3.31 -4.69 -18.38
CA THR A 170 -2.21 -5.48 -17.83
C THR A 170 -1.38 -6.23 -18.88
N ARG A 171 -1.79 -6.23 -20.15
CA ARG A 171 -1.09 -6.90 -21.24
C ARG A 171 -0.26 -5.94 -22.08
N THR A 172 -0.61 -4.67 -22.09
CA THR A 172 -0.04 -3.66 -22.99
C THR A 172 0.49 -2.42 -22.25
N ALA A 173 0.16 -2.25 -20.97
CA ALA A 173 0.39 -1.05 -20.17
C ALA A 173 -0.31 0.21 -20.72
N GLU A 174 -1.30 0.05 -21.61
CA GLU A 174 -2.14 1.16 -22.06
C GLU A 174 -3.01 1.65 -20.90
N ILE A 175 -3.09 2.96 -20.70
CA ILE A 175 -3.89 3.57 -19.63
C ILE A 175 -5.15 4.23 -20.21
N SER A 176 -6.23 4.22 -19.43
CA SER A 176 -7.43 5.03 -19.69
C SER A 176 -7.69 5.96 -18.51
N ASP A 177 -7.54 7.26 -18.74
CA ASP A 177 -7.83 8.29 -17.73
C ASP A 177 -9.32 8.26 -17.34
N VAL A 178 -9.60 8.07 -16.04
CA VAL A 178 -10.98 8.02 -15.53
C VAL A 178 -11.56 9.42 -15.41
N ASN A 179 -10.73 10.45 -15.16
CA ASN A 179 -11.16 11.83 -15.00
C ASN A 179 -10.27 12.83 -15.76
N PRO A 180 -10.38 12.90 -17.09
CA PRO A 180 -9.50 13.74 -17.92
C PRO A 180 -9.69 15.25 -17.74
N ILE A 181 -10.67 15.68 -16.93
CA ILE A 181 -10.94 17.09 -16.64
C ILE A 181 -10.44 17.53 -15.26
N ALA A 182 -9.98 16.60 -14.40
CA ALA A 182 -9.46 16.91 -13.07
C ALA A 182 -8.44 15.87 -12.58
N ILE A 183 -7.25 16.33 -12.16
CA ILE A 183 -6.12 15.47 -11.74
C ILE A 183 -6.28 14.93 -10.30
N GLY A 184 -7.24 15.44 -9.51
CA GLY A 184 -7.42 15.04 -8.11
C GLY A 184 -6.26 15.46 -7.18
N PRO A 185 -6.29 15.05 -5.90
CA PRO A 185 -5.21 15.29 -4.94
C PRO A 185 -3.97 14.43 -5.24
N PHE A 186 -2.83 14.78 -4.62
CA PHE A 186 -1.65 13.90 -4.65
C PHE A 186 -1.81 12.81 -3.58
N LEU A 187 -2.08 11.58 -4.02
CA LEU A 187 -2.18 10.40 -3.16
C LEU A 187 -0.90 9.56 -3.26
N GLN A 188 -0.48 8.97 -2.14
CA GLN A 188 0.61 8.01 -2.09
C GLN A 188 0.11 6.60 -2.42
N SER A 189 -1.02 6.20 -1.83
CA SER A 189 -1.65 4.90 -2.10
C SER A 189 -3.13 5.07 -2.39
N ILE A 190 -3.67 4.13 -3.14
CA ILE A 190 -5.09 3.77 -3.18
C ILE A 190 -5.25 2.32 -2.72
N ALA A 191 -6.43 1.95 -2.23
CA ALA A 191 -6.78 0.59 -1.86
C ALA A 191 -8.30 0.36 -1.99
N PHE A 192 -8.69 -0.69 -2.70
CA PHE A 192 -10.06 -1.16 -2.80
C PHE A 192 -10.43 -2.00 -1.57
N THR A 193 -11.62 -1.74 -1.04
CA THR A 193 -12.28 -2.66 -0.12
C THR A 193 -12.78 -3.89 -0.87
N PRO A 194 -12.96 -5.04 -0.20
CA PRO A 194 -13.62 -6.20 -0.82
C PRO A 194 -15.03 -5.91 -1.35
N GLY A 195 -15.70 -4.87 -0.82
CA GLY A 195 -17.01 -4.39 -1.26
C GLY A 195 -16.98 -3.47 -2.48
N GLY A 196 -15.80 -3.08 -2.97
CA GLY A 196 -15.62 -2.21 -4.15
C GLY A 196 -15.58 -0.72 -3.85
N GLY A 197 -15.57 -0.32 -2.57
CA GLY A 197 -15.21 1.05 -2.19
C GLY A 197 -13.71 1.29 -2.45
N LEU A 198 -13.31 2.51 -2.78
CA LEU A 198 -11.91 2.85 -3.04
C LEU A 198 -11.49 3.99 -2.13
N PHE A 199 -10.47 3.73 -1.32
CA PHE A 199 -9.84 4.74 -0.47
C PHE A 199 -8.46 5.08 -0.97
N GLY A 200 -7.94 6.23 -0.55
CA GLY A 200 -6.55 6.58 -0.76
C GLY A 200 -6.00 7.48 0.33
N ILE A 201 -4.68 7.51 0.45
CA ILE A 201 -3.99 8.31 1.46
C ILE A 201 -3.17 9.40 0.79
N ARG A 202 -3.43 10.64 1.21
CA ARG A 202 -2.57 11.78 0.90
C ARG A 202 -1.58 11.94 2.04
N THR A 203 -0.31 12.07 1.67
CA THR A 203 0.78 12.33 2.61
C THR A 203 1.58 13.52 2.10
N ASP A 204 1.57 14.62 2.85
CA ASP A 204 2.23 15.89 2.51
C ASP A 204 3.19 16.29 3.63
N ARG A 205 4.48 16.45 3.29
CA ARG A 205 5.53 16.91 4.19
C ARG A 205 5.76 18.40 3.95
N GLY A 206 4.80 19.22 4.39
CA GLY A 206 4.83 20.68 4.27
C GLY A 206 5.64 21.37 5.36
N ALA A 207 5.73 22.70 5.27
CA ALA A 207 6.43 23.54 6.26
C ALA A 207 5.82 23.44 7.68
N GLU A 208 4.53 23.11 7.77
CA GLU A 208 3.77 22.98 9.02
C GLU A 208 3.86 21.55 9.62
N GLY A 209 4.69 20.68 9.05
CA GLY A 209 4.83 19.28 9.45
C GLY A 209 4.07 18.31 8.54
N LEU A 210 4.01 17.05 8.97
CA LEU A 210 3.33 15.98 8.26
C LEU A 210 1.81 16.18 8.34
N VAL A 211 1.19 16.29 7.16
CA VAL A 211 -0.26 16.25 6.98
C VAL A 211 -0.59 14.94 6.27
N GLU A 212 -1.55 14.22 6.84
CA GLU A 212 -2.04 12.97 6.31
C GLU A 212 -3.57 13.02 6.29
N GLU A 213 -4.18 12.61 5.18
CA GLU A 213 -5.63 12.68 4.94
C GLU A 213 -6.07 11.43 4.18
N ILE A 214 -7.10 10.74 4.67
CA ILE A 214 -7.76 9.65 3.96
C ILE A 214 -8.81 10.26 3.03
N TYR A 215 -8.87 9.76 1.80
CA TYR A 215 -9.83 10.15 0.78
C TYR A 215 -10.69 8.95 0.41
N GLU A 216 -11.98 9.19 0.20
CA GLU A 216 -12.85 8.28 -0.55
C GLU A 216 -12.80 8.68 -2.03
N ILE A 217 -12.74 7.71 -2.92
CA ILE A 217 -12.60 7.90 -4.36
C ILE A 217 -13.73 7.16 -5.06
N ASP A 218 -14.45 7.85 -5.95
CA ASP A 218 -15.40 7.19 -6.84
C ASP A 218 -14.63 6.57 -8.02
N PRO A 219 -14.58 5.23 -8.16
CA PRO A 219 -13.82 4.56 -9.20
C PRO A 219 -14.41 4.73 -10.61
N THR A 220 -15.64 5.22 -10.72
CA THR A 220 -16.31 5.50 -12.00
C THR A 220 -16.01 6.91 -12.50
N THR A 221 -15.88 7.88 -11.58
CA THR A 221 -15.70 9.29 -11.93
C THR A 221 -14.31 9.83 -11.61
N GLY A 222 -13.49 9.08 -10.88
CA GLY A 222 -12.17 9.49 -10.39
C GLY A 222 -12.22 10.66 -9.40
N ALA A 223 -13.41 11.03 -8.91
CA ALA A 223 -13.57 12.09 -7.94
C ALA A 223 -13.07 11.62 -6.57
N ALA A 224 -12.12 12.34 -5.99
CA ALA A 224 -11.59 12.08 -4.66
C ALA A 224 -12.06 13.15 -3.68
N THR A 225 -12.66 12.74 -2.57
CA THR A 225 -13.17 13.61 -1.52
C THR A 225 -12.51 13.29 -0.18
N PRO A 226 -12.07 14.30 0.60
CA PRO A 226 -11.53 14.05 1.94
C PRO A 226 -12.57 13.30 2.79
N HIS A 227 -12.14 12.19 3.40
CA HIS A 227 -12.95 11.35 4.28
C HIS A 227 -12.68 11.68 5.75
N THR A 228 -11.44 11.42 6.20
CA THR A 228 -10.99 11.67 7.59
C THR A 228 -9.53 12.15 7.60
N LEU A 229 -9.13 12.88 8.64
CA LEU A 229 -7.72 13.22 8.88
C LEU A 229 -6.94 11.94 9.18
N GLY A 230 -5.86 11.66 8.46
CA GLY A 230 -5.06 10.45 8.65
C GLY A 230 -4.22 10.45 9.93
N PRO A 231 -3.63 9.29 10.28
CA PRO A 231 -2.94 9.07 11.56
C PRO A 231 -1.59 9.80 11.70
N ARG A 232 -1.11 10.48 10.64
CA ARG A 232 0.17 11.21 10.56
C ARG A 232 1.37 10.28 10.75
N LEU A 233 1.35 9.16 10.03
CA LEU A 233 2.38 8.11 10.10
C LEU A 233 3.31 8.09 8.89
N ASP A 234 3.05 8.93 7.90
CA ASP A 234 3.72 8.95 6.59
C ASP A 234 3.50 7.65 5.84
N LEU A 235 2.24 7.22 5.81
CA LEU A 235 1.81 6.03 5.10
C LEU A 235 2.06 6.19 3.59
N ARG A 236 2.58 5.13 2.98
CA ARG A 236 3.01 5.08 1.58
C ARG A 236 2.29 4.01 0.78
N GLY A 237 2.21 2.80 1.33
CA GLY A 237 1.40 1.70 0.79
C GLY A 237 0.20 1.42 1.68
N LEU A 238 -0.93 1.08 1.07
CA LEU A 238 -2.17 0.66 1.72
C LEU A 238 -2.71 -0.62 1.07
N VAL A 239 -3.28 -1.53 1.86
CA VAL A 239 -4.07 -2.68 1.38
C VAL A 239 -5.16 -3.05 2.38
N TYR A 240 -6.28 -3.57 1.89
CA TYR A 240 -7.27 -4.23 2.74
C TYR A 240 -6.98 -5.73 2.83
N ILE A 241 -6.92 -6.27 4.04
CA ILE A 241 -6.78 -7.72 4.25
C ILE A 241 -8.17 -8.38 4.14
N PRO A 242 -8.32 -9.45 3.32
CA PRO A 242 -9.59 -10.13 3.09
C PRO A 242 -10.16 -10.93 4.27
#